data_AF-A0A166JTZ4-F1
#
_entry.id   AF-A0A166JTZ4-F1
#
_cell.length_a   1.000
_cell.length_b   1.000
_cell.length_c   1.000
_cell.angle_alpha   90.00
_cell.angle_beta   90.00
_cell.angle_gamma   90.00
#
_symmetry.space_group_name_H-M   'P 1'
#
loop_
_entity.id
_entity.type
_entity.pdbx_description
1 polymer ?
#
loop_
_entity_poly.entity_id
_entity_poly.type
_entity_poly.pdbx_seq_one_letter_code
_entity_poly.pdbx_strand_id
1 'polypeptide(L)'
;MLKKIAQSLQKLPHKFKKAEIPVTWIRKNDYSWLSQQFIKDFVKPQKTAFSTKIENLAQDTNKLGPQPLWEGYASNNIGGSTRMPNNVRTSSTMGNIYTYLVQKRQPSIIVEFGTAFGVSGMYFLAGIELNHKGNLLTFEPNDVWRNIAEKTYYR
;
A
#
# COMPACT_ATOMS: atom_id res chain seq x y z
N MET A 1 -18.96 -39.45 7.24
CA MET A 1 -18.12 -38.80 6.21
C MET A 1 -18.47 -37.34 5.95
N LEU A 2 -19.75 -36.97 5.81
CA LEU A 2 -20.20 -35.60 5.51
C LEU A 2 -19.73 -34.52 6.52
N LYS A 3 -19.68 -34.84 7.82
CA LYS A 3 -19.16 -33.90 8.86
C LYS A 3 -17.66 -33.56 8.72
N LYS A 4 -16.83 -34.49 8.21
CA LYS A 4 -15.39 -34.23 7.98
C LYS A 4 -15.15 -33.37 6.73
N ILE A 5 -16.01 -33.47 5.72
CA ILE A 5 -15.98 -32.62 4.52
C ILE A 5 -16.40 -31.19 4.87
N ALA A 6 -17.45 -31.01 5.70
CA ALA A 6 -17.87 -29.69 6.17
C ALA A 6 -16.78 -28.98 7.00
N GLN A 7 -16.02 -29.74 7.81
CA GLN A 7 -14.89 -29.20 8.59
C GLN A 7 -13.64 -28.91 7.73
N SER A 8 -13.43 -29.62 6.61
CA SER A 8 -12.34 -29.29 5.68
C SER A 8 -12.66 -28.06 4.84
N LEU A 9 -13.94 -27.80 4.54
CA LEU A 9 -14.40 -26.57 3.89
C LEU A 9 -14.33 -25.34 4.82
N GLN A 10 -14.48 -25.50 6.14
CA GLN A 10 -14.22 -24.44 7.12
C GLN A 10 -12.72 -24.08 7.28
N LYS A 11 -11.83 -24.96 6.81
CA LYS A 11 -10.37 -24.74 6.78
C LYS A 11 -9.86 -24.27 5.43
N LEU A 12 -10.76 -23.88 4.51
CA LEU A 12 -10.37 -23.00 3.42
C LEU A 12 -9.95 -21.67 4.05
N PRO A 13 -8.70 -21.22 3.87
CA PRO A 13 -8.26 -19.96 4.44
C PRO A 13 -9.24 -18.88 4.01
N HIS A 14 -9.47 -17.92 4.89
CA HIS A 14 -10.08 -16.61 4.64
C HIS A 14 -9.56 -15.84 3.40
N LYS A 15 -8.68 -16.45 2.58
CA LYS A 15 -8.07 -15.99 1.33
C LYS A 15 -9.06 -15.47 0.27
N PHE A 16 -10.36 -15.75 0.38
CA PHE A 16 -11.36 -15.31 -0.60
C PHE A 16 -12.50 -14.47 -0.04
N LYS A 17 -12.48 -14.07 1.24
CA LYS A 17 -13.27 -12.89 1.63
C LYS A 17 -12.65 -11.71 0.88
N LYS A 18 -13.39 -11.14 -0.09
CA LYS A 18 -13.03 -9.89 -0.76
C LYS A 18 -12.49 -8.95 0.33
N ALA A 19 -11.22 -8.59 0.26
CA ALA A 19 -10.55 -7.92 1.37
C ALA A 19 -11.25 -6.59 1.65
N GLU A 20 -12.09 -6.60 2.69
CA GLU A 20 -12.80 -5.46 3.22
C GLU A 20 -11.85 -4.71 4.14
N ILE A 21 -11.68 -3.42 3.90
CA ILE A 21 -10.95 -2.54 4.80
C ILE A 21 -12.00 -1.80 5.64
N PRO A 22 -12.05 -2.00 6.97
CA PRO A 22 -12.99 -1.28 7.82
C PRO A 22 -12.67 0.22 7.81
N VAL A 23 -13.70 1.05 7.87
CA VAL A 23 -13.59 2.50 7.98
C VAL A 23 -14.06 2.90 9.37
N THR A 24 -13.17 3.53 10.13
CA THR A 24 -13.49 4.11 11.43
C THR A 24 -13.17 5.58 11.42
N TRP A 25 -14.04 6.39 12.02
CA TRP A 25 -13.89 7.84 12.08
C TRP A 25 -13.51 8.27 13.50
N ILE A 26 -12.40 8.99 13.63
CA ILE A 26 -12.07 9.70 14.88
C ILE A 26 -12.84 11.03 14.92
N ARG A 27 -12.92 11.72 13.78
CA ARG A 27 -13.75 12.90 13.55
C ARG A 27 -14.37 12.82 12.16
N LYS A 28 -15.66 13.10 12.05
CA LYS A 28 -16.39 13.04 10.79
C LYS A 28 -17.13 14.35 10.55
N ASN A 29 -16.98 14.90 9.36
CA ASN A 29 -17.88 15.92 8.82
C ASN A 29 -18.58 15.29 7.63
N ASP A 30 -19.91 15.12 7.69
CA ASP A 30 -20.68 14.44 6.65
C ASP A 30 -20.62 15.13 5.29
N TYR A 31 -20.30 16.43 5.26
CA TYR A 31 -20.11 17.21 4.03
C TYR A 31 -18.69 17.13 3.46
N SER A 32 -17.75 16.45 4.13
CA SER A 32 -16.39 16.30 3.61
C SER A 32 -16.36 15.39 2.38
N TRP A 33 -15.39 15.61 1.48
CA TRP A 33 -15.21 14.73 0.33
C TRP A 33 -14.97 13.27 0.74
N LEU A 34 -14.19 13.05 1.81
CA LEU A 34 -13.87 11.69 2.30
C LEU A 34 -15.11 10.97 2.84
N SER A 35 -15.99 11.64 3.60
CA SER A 35 -17.24 11.03 4.09
C SER A 35 -18.19 10.67 2.95
N GLN A 36 -18.17 11.44 1.86
CA GLN A 36 -18.94 11.14 0.65
C GLN A 36 -18.38 9.96 -0.14
N GLN A 37 -17.07 9.69 -0.08
CA GLN A 37 -16.48 8.50 -0.70
C GLN A 37 -16.64 7.25 0.17
N PHE A 38 -16.62 7.41 1.49
CA PHE A 38 -16.66 6.32 2.47
C PHE A 38 -17.98 6.31 3.25
N ILE A 39 -19.07 6.07 2.52
CA ILE A 39 -20.45 6.03 3.06
C ILE A 39 -20.69 4.79 3.93
N LYS A 40 -20.04 3.67 3.57
CA LYS A 40 -20.13 2.42 4.32
C LYS A 40 -19.00 2.35 5.34
N ASP A 41 -19.22 1.57 6.40
CA ASP A 41 -18.21 1.28 7.42
C ASP A 41 -17.10 0.35 6.93
N PHE A 42 -17.06 0.07 5.62
CA PHE A 42 -16.00 -0.71 4.98
C PHE A 42 -15.84 -0.30 3.51
N VAL A 43 -14.65 -0.60 2.98
CA VAL A 43 -14.27 -0.37 1.58
C VAL A 43 -13.80 -1.66 0.95
N LYS A 44 -14.19 -1.86 -0.30
CA LYS A 44 -13.68 -2.94 -1.16
C LYS A 44 -12.93 -2.32 -2.32
N PRO A 45 -11.62 -2.07 -2.19
CA PRO A 45 -10.87 -1.48 -3.27
C PRO A 45 -10.80 -2.45 -4.46
N GLN A 46 -11.06 -1.93 -5.65
CA GLN A 46 -10.91 -2.69 -6.88
C GLN A 46 -9.43 -2.77 -7.23
N LYS A 47 -9.00 -3.92 -7.76
CA LYS A 47 -7.70 -4.02 -8.41
C LYS A 47 -7.73 -3.22 -9.70
N THR A 48 -6.60 -2.61 -10.04
CA THR A 48 -6.42 -1.89 -11.31
C THR A 48 -5.50 -2.69 -12.23
N ALA A 49 -5.37 -2.22 -13.49
CA ALA A 49 -4.45 -2.82 -14.46
C ALA A 49 -2.99 -2.87 -13.98
N PHE A 50 -2.61 -1.97 -13.06
CA PHE A 50 -1.25 -1.89 -12.51
C PHE A 50 -1.02 -2.79 -11.29
N SER A 51 -2.08 -3.24 -10.59
CA SER A 51 -1.94 -3.95 -9.31
C SER A 51 -1.02 -5.18 -9.40
N THR A 52 -1.10 -5.96 -10.48
CA THR A 52 -0.24 -7.14 -10.66
C THR A 52 1.22 -6.75 -10.91
N LYS A 53 1.48 -5.73 -11.76
CA LYS A 53 2.84 -5.23 -12.02
C LYS A 53 3.50 -4.75 -10.73
N ILE A 54 2.77 -3.97 -9.93
CA ILE A 54 3.25 -3.43 -8.65
C ILE A 54 3.63 -4.56 -7.69
N GLU A 55 2.81 -5.60 -7.57
CA GLU A 55 3.12 -6.72 -6.68
C GLU A 55 4.33 -7.53 -7.14
N ASN A 56 4.51 -7.72 -8.44
CA ASN A 56 5.70 -8.37 -8.98
C ASN A 56 6.97 -7.55 -8.68
N LEU A 57 6.94 -6.24 -8.92
CA LEU A 57 8.05 -5.33 -8.58
C LEU A 57 8.35 -5.31 -7.08
N ALA A 58 7.31 -5.34 -6.24
CA ALA A 58 7.49 -5.40 -4.79
C ALA A 58 8.11 -6.75 -4.35
N GLN A 59 7.73 -7.86 -4.98
CA GLN A 59 8.36 -9.16 -4.76
C GLN A 59 9.83 -9.14 -5.19
N ASP A 60 10.15 -8.58 -6.35
CA ASP A 60 11.52 -8.46 -6.82
C ASP A 60 12.37 -7.58 -5.90
N THR A 61 11.80 -6.47 -5.44
CA THR A 61 12.45 -5.60 -4.44
C THR A 61 12.70 -6.37 -3.14
N ASN A 62 11.76 -7.20 -2.70
CA ASN A 62 11.93 -8.01 -1.50
C ASN A 62 13.04 -9.07 -1.63
N LYS A 63 13.41 -9.50 -2.84
CA LYS A 63 14.54 -10.42 -3.06
C LYS A 63 15.90 -9.79 -2.73
N LEU A 64 15.98 -8.46 -2.60
CA LEU A 64 17.20 -7.77 -2.14
C LEU A 64 17.58 -8.10 -0.69
N GLY A 65 16.69 -8.73 0.07
CA GLY A 65 16.94 -9.08 1.47
C GLY A 65 16.86 -7.87 2.41
N PRO A 66 17.29 -8.05 3.67
CA PRO A 66 17.23 -6.99 4.67
C PRO A 66 18.13 -5.81 4.30
N GLN A 67 17.61 -4.60 4.39
CA GLN A 67 18.34 -3.36 4.13
C GLN A 67 18.56 -2.58 5.43
N PRO A 68 19.66 -1.83 5.56
CA PRO A 68 19.95 -1.07 6.77
C PRO A 68 18.83 -0.08 7.09
N LEU A 69 18.48 0.02 8.38
CA LEU A 69 17.58 1.05 8.90
C LEU A 69 18.32 2.39 8.95
N TRP A 70 17.61 3.50 8.78
CA TRP A 70 18.19 4.82 8.90
C TRP A 70 18.72 5.07 10.32
N GLU A 71 19.90 5.68 10.42
CA GLU A 71 20.57 5.96 11.70
C GLU A 71 19.73 6.85 12.62
N GLY A 72 18.91 7.73 12.04
CA GLY A 72 17.95 8.54 12.80
C GLY A 72 16.90 7.73 13.59
N TYR A 73 16.73 6.44 13.28
CA TYR A 73 15.86 5.52 14.03
C TYR A 73 16.61 4.69 15.09
N ALA A 74 17.93 4.86 15.26
CA ALA A 74 18.76 4.00 16.10
C ALA A 74 18.35 4.00 17.58
N SER A 75 17.85 5.12 18.11
CA SER A 75 17.48 5.26 19.52
C SER A 75 16.22 4.49 19.95
N ASN A 76 15.42 3.98 18.99
CA ASN A 76 14.12 3.34 19.28
C ASN A 76 13.93 1.99 18.54
N ASN A 77 15.01 1.28 18.24
CA ASN A 77 14.97 0.14 17.33
C ASN A 77 14.76 -1.22 18.01
N ILE A 78 13.52 -1.54 18.40
CA ILE A 78 13.13 -2.83 18.99
C ILE A 78 13.29 -4.02 18.01
N GLY A 79 13.53 -3.76 16.71
CA GLY A 79 13.58 -4.78 15.65
C GLY A 79 14.94 -5.03 15.00
N GLY A 80 16.04 -4.51 15.56
CA GLY A 80 17.38 -4.65 15.01
C GLY A 80 17.69 -3.74 13.82
N SER A 81 18.95 -3.66 13.39
CA SER A 81 19.48 -2.62 12.49
C SER A 81 19.03 -2.69 11.02
N THR A 82 18.20 -3.66 10.63
CA THR A 82 17.77 -3.85 9.23
C THR A 82 16.27 -4.13 9.10
N ARG A 83 15.70 -3.92 7.91
CA ARG A 83 14.32 -4.29 7.57
C ARG A 83 14.26 -4.93 6.19
N MET A 84 13.45 -5.99 6.05
CA MET A 84 13.02 -6.49 4.75
C MET A 84 12.02 -5.50 4.12
N PRO A 85 12.02 -5.34 2.78
CA PRO A 85 10.99 -4.55 2.11
C PRO A 85 9.56 -4.96 2.45
N ASN A 86 9.28 -6.27 2.54
CA ASN A 86 7.96 -6.74 2.93
C ASN A 86 7.55 -6.42 4.37
N ASN A 87 8.50 -6.12 5.27
CA ASN A 87 8.19 -5.80 6.67
C ASN A 87 7.62 -4.39 6.84
N VAL A 88 7.90 -3.48 5.90
CA VAL A 88 7.57 -2.05 6.02
C VAL A 88 6.70 -1.51 4.88
N ARG A 89 6.46 -2.31 3.84
CA ARG A 89 5.60 -1.89 2.71
C ARG A 89 4.13 -1.80 3.09
N THR A 90 3.41 -0.98 2.34
CA THR A 90 1.94 -1.04 2.27
C THR A 90 1.47 -2.40 1.71
N SER A 91 0.38 -2.93 2.26
CA SER A 91 -0.29 -4.13 1.73
C SER A 91 -0.98 -3.82 0.39
N SER A 92 -1.11 -4.83 -0.47
CA SER A 92 -1.72 -4.64 -1.79
C SER A 92 -3.17 -4.14 -1.72
N THR A 93 -3.95 -4.61 -0.75
CA THR A 93 -5.33 -4.15 -0.53
C THR A 93 -5.37 -2.66 -0.18
N MET A 94 -4.49 -2.20 0.72
CA MET A 94 -4.42 -0.79 1.07
C MET A 94 -3.87 0.05 -0.09
N GLY A 95 -2.89 -0.45 -0.83
CA GLY A 95 -2.38 0.20 -2.04
C GLY A 95 -3.47 0.43 -3.09
N ASN A 96 -4.37 -0.54 -3.30
CA ASN A 96 -5.51 -0.34 -4.19
C ASN A 96 -6.47 0.77 -3.72
N ILE A 97 -6.58 1.03 -2.40
CA ILE A 97 -7.31 2.22 -1.90
C ILE A 97 -6.60 3.50 -2.35
N TYR A 98 -5.27 3.56 -2.27
CA TYR A 98 -4.52 4.75 -2.69
C TYR A 98 -4.78 5.06 -4.16
N THR A 99 -4.69 4.06 -5.04
CA THR A 99 -5.01 4.22 -6.46
C THR A 99 -6.46 4.70 -6.66
N TYR A 100 -7.42 4.09 -5.98
CA TYR A 100 -8.83 4.50 -6.03
C TYR A 100 -9.03 5.96 -5.61
N LEU A 101 -8.41 6.38 -4.51
CA LEU A 101 -8.52 7.74 -4.00
C LEU A 101 -7.95 8.75 -5.00
N VAL A 102 -6.83 8.45 -5.62
CA VAL A 102 -6.24 9.30 -6.66
C VAL A 102 -7.16 9.39 -7.88
N GLN A 103 -7.72 8.27 -8.34
CA GLN A 103 -8.68 8.27 -9.45
C GLN A 103 -9.92 9.12 -9.17
N LYS A 104 -10.45 9.06 -7.95
CA LYS A 104 -11.66 9.80 -7.56
C LYS A 104 -11.39 11.27 -7.26
N ARG A 105 -10.25 11.59 -6.65
CA ARG A 105 -9.92 12.96 -6.24
C ARG A 105 -9.27 13.75 -7.38
N GLN A 106 -8.61 13.08 -8.32
CA GLN A 106 -7.80 13.66 -9.39
C GLN A 106 -6.87 14.79 -8.90
N PRO A 107 -6.05 14.54 -7.86
CA PRO A 107 -5.19 15.56 -7.29
C PRO A 107 -4.13 16.02 -8.30
N SER A 108 -3.77 17.30 -8.27
CA SER A 108 -2.64 17.82 -9.06
C SER A 108 -1.28 17.41 -8.47
N ILE A 109 -1.20 17.29 -7.14
CA ILE A 109 0.02 16.93 -6.40
C ILE A 109 -0.37 15.98 -5.26
N ILE A 110 0.43 14.93 -5.09
CA ILE A 110 0.42 14.04 -3.93
C ILE A 110 1.76 14.21 -3.21
N VAL A 111 1.73 14.36 -1.89
CA VAL A 111 2.92 14.44 -1.06
C VAL A 111 2.97 13.19 -0.17
N GLU A 112 4.06 12.44 -0.25
CA GLU A 112 4.31 11.23 0.55
C GLU A 112 5.54 11.44 1.45
N PHE A 113 5.38 11.18 2.75
CA PHE A 113 6.49 11.08 3.69
C PHE A 113 6.66 9.62 4.11
N GLY A 114 7.87 9.08 3.96
CA GLY A 114 8.17 7.69 4.25
C GLY A 114 7.88 6.78 3.05
N THR A 115 8.65 6.95 1.98
CA THR A 115 8.52 6.10 0.78
C THR A 115 8.92 4.65 1.03
N ALA A 116 9.79 4.42 2.01
CA ALA A 116 10.50 3.16 2.21
C ALA A 116 11.09 2.66 0.88
N PHE A 117 10.66 1.49 0.41
CA PHE A 117 11.13 0.88 -0.84
C PHE A 117 10.23 1.21 -2.05
N GLY A 118 9.32 2.17 -1.93
CA GLY A 118 8.55 2.75 -3.02
C GLY A 118 7.20 2.09 -3.33
N VAL A 119 6.76 1.07 -2.57
CA VAL A 119 5.54 0.32 -2.92
C VAL A 119 4.27 1.17 -2.84
N SER A 120 4.10 2.00 -1.81
CA SER A 120 2.95 2.91 -1.71
C SER A 120 2.96 3.96 -2.83
N GLY A 121 4.13 4.54 -3.12
CA GLY A 121 4.31 5.46 -4.24
C GLY A 121 3.90 4.87 -5.58
N MET A 122 4.21 3.60 -5.86
CA MET A 122 3.77 2.94 -7.10
C MET A 122 2.23 2.91 -7.22
N TYR A 123 1.51 2.72 -6.11
CA TYR A 123 0.05 2.76 -6.11
C TYR A 123 -0.52 4.17 -6.32
N PHE A 124 0.14 5.21 -5.78
CA PHE A 124 -0.22 6.60 -6.07
C PHE A 124 0.01 6.93 -7.56
N LEU A 125 1.19 6.57 -8.08
CA LEU A 125 1.56 6.75 -9.48
C LEU A 125 0.62 6.01 -10.43
N ALA A 126 0.18 4.80 -10.09
CA ALA A 126 -0.82 4.09 -10.89
C ALA A 126 -2.15 4.86 -11.00
N GLY A 127 -2.55 5.58 -9.94
CA GLY A 127 -3.75 6.42 -9.99
C GLY A 127 -3.55 7.67 -10.84
N ILE A 128 -2.37 8.28 -10.77
CA ILE A 128 -1.97 9.43 -11.61
C ILE A 128 -1.97 9.02 -13.08
N GLU A 129 -1.36 7.88 -13.39
CA GLU A 129 -1.26 7.32 -14.73
C GLU A 129 -2.65 7.06 -15.33
N LEU A 130 -3.56 6.45 -14.55
CA LEU A 130 -4.94 6.19 -14.97
C LEU A 130 -5.77 7.47 -15.17
N ASN A 131 -5.39 8.57 -14.52
CA ASN A 131 -6.01 9.88 -14.72
C ASN A 131 -5.34 10.72 -15.81
N HIS A 132 -4.17 10.30 -16.30
CA HIS A 132 -3.28 11.09 -17.15
C HIS A 132 -2.93 12.46 -16.55
N LYS A 133 -2.92 12.57 -15.21
CA LYS A 133 -2.74 13.86 -14.51
C LYS A 133 -2.29 13.67 -13.07
N GLY A 134 -1.36 14.53 -12.66
CA GLY A 134 -0.90 14.68 -11.29
C GLY A 134 0.60 14.44 -11.17
N ASN A 135 1.16 14.76 -10.02
CA ASN A 135 2.57 14.53 -9.69
C ASN A 135 2.68 13.90 -8.30
N LEU A 136 3.69 13.07 -8.08
CA LEU A 136 4.06 12.55 -6.77
C LEU A 136 5.36 13.21 -6.30
N LEU A 137 5.33 13.84 -5.14
CA LEU A 137 6.50 14.29 -4.39
C LEU A 137 6.67 13.35 -3.20
N THR A 138 7.76 12.59 -3.14
CA THR A 138 8.00 11.61 -2.07
C THR A 138 9.33 11.82 -1.38
N PHE A 139 9.37 11.57 -0.08
CA PHE A 139 10.51 11.84 0.79
C PHE A 139 10.88 10.59 1.59
N GLU A 140 12.18 10.28 1.63
CA GLU A 140 12.74 9.18 2.40
C GLU A 140 14.13 9.55 2.90
N PRO A 141 14.34 9.64 4.23
CA PRO A 141 15.64 10.00 4.79
C PRO A 141 16.67 8.87 4.69
N ASN A 142 16.23 7.61 4.51
CA ASN A 142 17.15 6.51 4.28
C ASN A 142 17.63 6.50 2.82
N ASP A 143 18.86 6.97 2.58
CA ASP A 143 19.44 7.01 1.23
C ASP A 143 19.44 5.64 0.53
N VAL A 144 19.67 4.55 1.26
CA VAL A 144 19.66 3.19 0.69
C VAL A 144 18.25 2.85 0.19
N TRP A 145 17.23 3.12 1.01
CA TRP A 145 15.85 2.81 0.64
C TRP A 145 15.36 3.72 -0.47
N ARG A 146 15.70 5.02 -0.42
CA ARG A 146 15.40 5.99 -1.48
C ARG A 146 15.96 5.53 -2.83
N ASN A 147 17.22 5.12 -2.87
CA ASN A 147 17.86 4.65 -4.11
C ASN A 147 17.21 3.37 -4.66
N ILE A 148 16.66 2.52 -3.79
CA ILE A 148 15.89 1.34 -4.19
C ILE A 148 14.52 1.77 -4.74
N ALA A 149 13.81 2.66 -4.04
CA ALA A 149 12.50 3.16 -4.43
C ALA A 149 12.54 3.87 -5.80
N GLU A 150 13.54 4.71 -6.04
CA GLU A 150 13.77 5.38 -7.32
C GLU A 150 13.84 4.37 -8.47
N LYS A 151 14.67 3.33 -8.33
CA LYS A 151 14.78 2.25 -9.32
C LYS A 151 13.48 1.48 -9.51
N THR A 152 12.68 1.35 -8.46
CA THR A 152 11.39 0.67 -8.52
C THR A 152 10.36 1.49 -9.29
N TYR A 153 10.39 2.83 -9.23
CA TYR A 153 9.48 3.69 -9.98
C TYR A 153 9.73 3.72 -11.49
N TYR A 154 10.99 3.58 -11.91
CA TYR A 154 11.37 3.63 -13.33
C TYR A 154 11.33 2.26 -14.04
N ARG A 155 10.79 1.21 -13.41
CA ARG A 155 10.64 -0.15 -13.99
C ARG A 155 9.20 -0.44 -14.40
#